data_AF-A0A6S6RZM2-F1
#
_entry.id   AF-A0A6S6RZM2-F1
#
_cell.length_a   1.000
_cell.length_b   1.000
_cell.length_c   1.000
_cell.angle_alpha   90.00
_cell.angle_beta   90.00
_cell.angle_gamma   90.00
#
_symmetry.space_group_name_H-M   'P 1'
#
loop_
_entity.id
_entity.type
_entity.pdbx_description
1 polymer ?
#
loop_
_entity_poly.entity_id
_entity_poly.type
_entity_poly.pdbx_seq_one_letter_code
_entity_poly.pdbx_strand_id
1 'polypeptide(L)'
;MRIVNANDPLLWQVITLKSEFNPTPTFLTDPLSEQNSQIPGLLHKYQDRVLLLVKGGCAVNCRYCFRRHFPYEENKGNKQHWQIALNYIQRHTELNEVIFSGGDPLMAKDHELDWLMSQLETIPHIKKLRIHSRLPVVIPARITTTLWQRFNISRLQIIMVTHINHANEIDSEFSRAMEQLKQVSVTLLNQSVLLRGVNDNADCVSLN
;
A
#
# COMPACT_ATOMS: atom_id res chain seq x y z
N MET A 1 2.98 -15.39 -14.14
CA MET A 1 2.41 -16.72 -13.79
C MET A 1 2.73 -17.68 -14.92
N ARG A 2 3.33 -18.84 -14.62
CA ARG A 2 3.61 -19.88 -15.62
C ARG A 2 2.30 -20.59 -15.97
N ILE A 3 1.95 -20.59 -17.25
CA ILE A 3 0.73 -21.21 -17.77
C ILE A 3 0.76 -22.72 -17.43
N VAL A 4 -0.37 -23.26 -16.95
CA VAL A 4 -0.55 -24.69 -16.63
C VAL A 4 0.29 -25.20 -15.44
N ASN A 5 0.75 -24.32 -14.53
CA ASN A 5 1.38 -24.75 -13.28
C ASN A 5 0.47 -24.49 -12.06
N ALA A 6 -0.14 -25.55 -11.53
CA ALA A 6 -0.99 -25.47 -10.33
C ALA A 6 -0.21 -25.11 -9.06
N ASN A 7 1.12 -25.31 -9.06
CA ASN A 7 2.02 -24.98 -7.95
C ASN A 7 2.77 -23.66 -8.21
N ASP A 8 2.25 -22.78 -9.08
CA ASP A 8 2.88 -21.49 -9.32
C ASP A 8 2.74 -20.58 -8.09
N PRO A 9 3.86 -20.02 -7.56
CA PRO A 9 3.83 -19.21 -6.34
C PRO A 9 3.05 -17.90 -6.48
N LEU A 10 2.82 -17.40 -7.70
CA LEU A 10 1.96 -16.23 -7.93
C LEU A 10 0.48 -16.63 -7.96
N LEU A 11 0.16 -17.84 -8.44
CA LEU A 11 -1.20 -18.34 -8.44
C LEU A 11 -1.72 -18.51 -7.01
N TRP A 12 -0.91 -19.08 -6.12
CA TRP A 12 -1.28 -19.31 -4.71
C TRP A 12 -1.55 -18.03 -3.93
N GLN A 13 -1.01 -16.90 -4.39
CA GLN A 13 -1.28 -15.59 -3.80
C GLN A 13 -2.67 -15.04 -4.13
N VAL A 14 -3.36 -15.58 -5.15
CA VAL A 14 -4.62 -15.02 -5.67
C VAL A 14 -5.77 -16.02 -5.79
N ILE A 15 -5.50 -17.32 -5.94
CA ILE A 15 -6.53 -18.35 -6.04
C ILE A 15 -7.10 -18.70 -4.68
N THR A 16 -8.43 -18.72 -4.56
CA THR A 16 -9.08 -19.14 -3.32
C THR A 16 -8.95 -20.65 -3.14
N LEU A 17 -8.47 -21.09 -1.98
CA LEU A 17 -8.41 -22.51 -1.63
C LEU A 17 -9.55 -22.90 -0.69
N LYS A 18 -10.04 -24.14 -0.82
CA LYS A 18 -11.08 -24.67 0.08
C LYS A 18 -10.64 -24.66 1.56
N SER A 19 -9.35 -24.81 1.82
CA SER A 19 -8.77 -24.78 3.17
C SER A 19 -8.95 -23.43 3.88
N GLU A 20 -9.17 -22.33 3.15
CA GLU A 20 -9.40 -21.01 3.76
C GLU A 20 -10.74 -20.92 4.50
N PHE A 21 -11.66 -21.85 4.25
CA PHE A 21 -12.94 -21.94 4.94
C PHE A 21 -12.87 -22.80 6.20
N ASN A 22 -11.72 -23.43 6.47
CA ASN A 22 -11.54 -24.19 7.69
C ASN A 22 -11.39 -23.22 8.88
N PRO A 23 -12.27 -23.29 9.89
CA PRO A 23 -12.16 -22.42 11.04
C PRO A 23 -10.87 -22.69 11.79
N THR A 24 -10.15 -21.62 12.15
CA THR A 24 -8.96 -21.69 12.99
C THR A 24 -9.25 -20.93 14.29
N PRO A 25 -9.41 -21.60 15.44
CA PRO A 25 -9.91 -20.97 16.68
C PRO A 25 -9.12 -19.76 17.17
N THR A 26 -7.83 -19.65 16.82
CA THR A 26 -6.95 -18.56 17.26
C THR A 26 -6.94 -17.36 16.32
N PHE A 27 -7.64 -17.43 15.18
CA PHE A 27 -7.63 -16.36 14.19
C PHE A 27 -8.61 -15.26 14.58
N LEU A 28 -8.13 -14.02 14.55
CA LEU A 28 -8.93 -12.82 14.80
C LEU A 28 -9.29 -12.15 13.47
N THR A 29 -10.48 -11.54 13.41
CA THR A 29 -10.92 -10.75 12.26
C THR A 29 -10.20 -9.41 12.16
N ASP A 30 -9.77 -8.86 13.31
CA ASP A 30 -8.97 -7.63 13.43
C ASP A 30 -7.70 -7.89 14.27
N PRO A 31 -6.70 -8.58 13.70
CA PRO A 31 -5.50 -8.97 14.45
C PRO A 31 -4.63 -7.76 14.87
N LEU A 32 -4.86 -6.58 14.27
CA LEU A 32 -4.09 -5.36 14.53
C LEU A 32 -4.89 -4.27 15.26
N SER A 33 -6.13 -4.55 15.67
CA SER A 33 -7.02 -3.58 16.31
C SER A 33 -7.15 -2.27 15.52
N GLU A 34 -7.36 -2.37 14.20
CA GLU A 34 -7.45 -1.25 13.26
C GLU A 34 -8.88 -0.76 13.01
N GLN A 35 -9.90 -1.52 13.40
CA GLN A 35 -11.29 -1.17 13.07
C GLN A 35 -11.85 -0.05 13.97
N ASN A 36 -11.26 0.16 15.15
CA ASN A 36 -11.71 1.16 16.13
C ASN A 36 -10.83 2.42 16.09
N SER A 37 -10.80 3.12 14.95
CA SER A 37 -10.06 4.37 14.79
C SER A 37 -10.87 5.58 15.28
N GLN A 38 -10.22 6.54 15.94
CA GLN A 38 -10.85 7.80 16.38
C GLN A 38 -11.39 8.64 15.20
N ILE A 39 -10.71 8.56 14.06
CA ILE A 39 -11.10 9.23 12.82
C ILE A 39 -11.27 8.18 11.74
N PRO A 40 -12.45 8.06 11.11
CA PRO A 40 -12.65 7.14 10.02
C PRO A 40 -11.60 7.32 8.91
N GLY A 41 -10.94 6.24 8.53
CA GLY A 41 -9.91 6.23 7.50
C GLY A 41 -8.52 6.68 7.97
N LEU A 42 -8.32 7.01 9.25
CA LEU A 42 -7.03 7.45 9.78
C LEU A 42 -6.61 6.64 11.01
N LEU A 43 -5.48 5.93 10.89
CA LEU A 43 -4.88 5.18 11.99
C LEU A 43 -3.67 5.94 12.55
N HIS A 44 -3.72 6.28 13.84
CA HIS A 44 -2.61 6.92 14.56
C HIS A 44 -2.16 6.01 15.70
N LYS A 45 -1.21 5.11 15.41
CA LYS A 45 -0.66 4.14 16.38
C LYS A 45 0.71 4.54 16.93
N TYR A 46 1.45 5.34 16.18
CA TYR A 46 2.82 5.74 16.49
C TYR A 46 2.89 7.26 16.57
N GLN A 47 3.66 7.78 17.51
CA GLN A 47 3.72 9.21 17.83
C GLN A 47 3.97 10.12 16.62
N ASP A 48 4.82 9.71 15.68
CA ASP A 48 5.33 10.60 14.64
C ASP A 48 4.74 10.36 13.24
N ARG A 49 3.78 9.43 13.12
CA ARG A 49 3.19 9.06 11.82
C ARG A 49 1.77 8.55 11.91
N VAL A 50 1.04 8.82 10.84
CA VAL A 50 -0.33 8.31 10.64
C VAL A 50 -0.44 7.51 9.36
N LEU A 51 -1.39 6.58 9.32
CA LEU A 51 -1.78 5.85 8.12
C LEU A 51 -3.17 6.31 7.68
N LEU A 52 -3.26 6.82 6.45
CA LEU A 52 -4.47 7.28 5.80
C LEU A 52 -4.94 6.25 4.77
N LEU A 53 -6.18 5.77 4.91
CA LEU A 53 -6.83 4.89 3.96
C LEU A 53 -7.33 5.71 2.76
N VAL A 54 -6.55 5.72 1.69
CA VAL A 54 -6.85 6.52 0.50
C VAL A 54 -7.95 5.88 -0.33
N LYS A 55 -7.93 4.55 -0.52
CA LYS A 55 -9.00 3.80 -1.20
C LYS A 55 -9.17 2.43 -0.57
N GLY A 56 -10.40 1.90 -0.53
CA GLY A 56 -10.67 0.56 -0.02
C GLY A 56 -10.50 -0.57 -1.06
N GLY A 57 -10.51 -0.22 -2.35
CA GLY A 57 -10.38 -1.21 -3.43
C GLY A 57 -8.93 -1.67 -3.66
N CYS A 58 -8.79 -2.88 -4.19
CA CYS A 58 -7.54 -3.47 -4.66
C CYS A 58 -7.73 -3.99 -6.10
N ALA A 59 -6.68 -3.96 -6.93
CA ALA A 59 -6.71 -4.63 -8.23
C ALA A 59 -6.68 -6.17 -8.10
N VAL A 60 -6.11 -6.68 -7.01
CA VAL A 60 -6.01 -8.11 -6.71
C VAL A 60 -6.30 -8.37 -5.24
N ASN A 61 -7.19 -9.32 -4.96
CA ASN A 61 -7.47 -9.79 -3.61
C ASN A 61 -6.45 -10.85 -3.20
N CYS A 62 -5.40 -10.41 -2.51
CA CYS A 62 -4.38 -11.29 -1.95
C CYS A 62 -5.00 -12.27 -0.96
N ARG A 63 -4.73 -13.57 -1.10
CA ARG A 63 -5.29 -14.60 -0.18
C ARG A 63 -4.79 -14.49 1.25
N TYR A 64 -3.68 -13.80 1.44
CA TYR A 64 -3.03 -13.51 2.72
C TYR A 64 -3.33 -12.09 3.24
N CYS A 65 -4.35 -11.41 2.71
CA CYS A 65 -4.69 -10.05 3.13
C CYS A 65 -5.21 -10.03 4.58
N PHE A 66 -4.43 -9.47 5.51
CA PHE A 66 -4.84 -9.31 6.90
C PHE A 66 -5.98 -8.29 7.08
N ARG A 67 -6.22 -7.42 6.09
CA ARG A 67 -7.34 -6.46 6.05
C ARG A 67 -8.55 -6.95 5.27
N ARG A 68 -8.67 -8.25 4.98
CA ARG A 68 -9.81 -8.80 4.22
C ARG A 68 -11.17 -8.57 4.90
N HIS A 69 -11.19 -8.34 6.22
CA HIS A 69 -12.40 -8.04 7.00
C HIS A 69 -12.47 -6.57 7.44
N PHE A 70 -11.61 -5.69 6.90
CA PHE A 70 -11.63 -4.27 7.27
C PHE A 70 -12.90 -3.59 6.73
N PRO A 71 -13.61 -2.75 7.52
CA PRO A 71 -14.88 -2.14 7.12
C PRO A 71 -14.65 -0.92 6.21
N TYR A 72 -14.25 -1.15 4.96
CA TYR A 72 -13.93 -0.08 4.00
C TYR A 72 -15.12 0.82 3.66
N GLU A 73 -16.35 0.31 3.74
CA GLU A 73 -17.55 1.11 3.52
C GLU A 73 -17.78 2.19 4.60
N GLU A 74 -17.28 1.96 5.81
CA GLU A 74 -17.33 2.94 6.91
C GLU A 74 -16.13 3.91 6.86
N ASN A 75 -15.12 3.60 6.06
CA ASN A 75 -13.83 4.31 5.98
C ASN A 75 -13.58 4.79 4.55
N LYS A 76 -14.55 5.52 3.98
CA LYS A 76 -14.55 5.87 2.56
C LYS A 76 -13.41 6.80 2.20
N GLY A 77 -12.63 6.38 1.21
CA GLY A 77 -11.59 7.19 0.57
C GLY A 77 -12.14 8.25 -0.38
N ASN A 78 -12.72 9.32 0.19
CA ASN A 78 -13.25 10.47 -0.57
C ASN A 78 -12.83 11.80 0.07
N LYS A 79 -12.99 12.90 -0.69
CA LYS A 79 -12.54 14.23 -0.27
C LYS A 79 -13.08 14.69 1.09
N GLN A 80 -14.33 14.36 1.42
CA GLN A 80 -14.93 14.76 2.70
C GLN A 80 -14.21 14.10 3.89
N HIS A 81 -13.96 12.78 3.81
CA HIS A 81 -13.26 12.06 4.86
C HIS A 81 -11.77 12.44 4.91
N TRP A 82 -11.15 12.63 3.75
CA TRP A 82 -9.77 13.11 3.68
C TRP A 82 -9.61 14.48 4.33
N GLN A 83 -10.56 15.39 4.17
CA GLN A 83 -10.49 16.70 4.83
C GLN A 83 -10.50 16.58 6.35
N ILE A 84 -11.31 15.67 6.92
CA ILE A 84 -11.33 15.42 8.37
C ILE A 84 -9.97 14.91 8.84
N ALA A 85 -9.39 13.94 8.11
CA ALA A 85 -8.05 13.43 8.40
C ALA A 85 -6.96 14.50 8.27
N LEU A 86 -7.01 15.35 7.23
CA LEU A 86 -6.06 16.45 7.04
C LEU A 86 -6.14 17.48 8.17
N ASN A 87 -7.34 17.81 8.65
CA ASN A 87 -7.53 18.70 9.79
C ASN A 87 -6.91 18.12 11.07
N TYR A 88 -6.99 16.81 11.26
CA TYR A 88 -6.29 16.14 12.36
C TYR A 88 -4.77 16.24 12.19
N ILE A 89 -4.24 15.86 11.02
CA ILE A 89 -2.81 15.89 10.73
C ILE A 89 -2.24 17.31 10.95
N GLN A 90 -2.99 18.35 10.57
CA GLN A 90 -2.57 19.74 10.74
C GLN A 90 -2.48 20.16 12.22
N ARG A 91 -3.33 19.61 13.11
CA ARG A 91 -3.35 19.94 14.55
C ARG A 91 -2.29 19.18 15.35
N HIS A 92 -1.85 18.03 14.84
CA HIS A 92 -0.89 17.14 15.49
C HIS A 92 0.52 17.40 14.96
N THR A 93 1.22 18.37 15.57
CA THR A 93 2.54 18.86 15.10
C THR A 93 3.70 17.91 15.39
N GLU A 94 3.48 16.89 16.23
CA GLU A 94 4.39 15.78 16.45
C GLU A 94 4.54 14.88 15.21
N LEU A 95 3.56 14.90 14.31
CA LEU A 95 3.58 14.12 13.09
C LEU A 95 4.65 14.65 12.13
N ASN A 96 5.39 13.75 11.51
CA ASN A 96 6.33 14.08 10.44
C ASN A 96 6.08 13.29 9.15
N GLU A 97 5.33 12.19 9.24
CA GLU A 97 5.10 11.25 8.14
C GLU A 97 3.61 10.90 8.01
N VAL A 98 3.13 10.90 6.76
CA VAL A 98 1.82 10.36 6.41
C VAL A 98 2.01 9.14 5.51
N ILE A 99 1.30 8.06 5.80
CA ILE A 99 1.35 6.81 5.06
C ILE A 99 0.05 6.64 4.28
N PHE A 100 0.09 6.69 2.96
CA PHE A 100 -1.02 6.30 2.10
C PHE A 100 -1.13 4.78 2.04
N SER A 101 -2.30 4.27 2.40
CA SER A 101 -2.65 2.86 2.44
C SER A 101 -4.15 2.71 2.13
N GLY A 102 -4.80 1.66 2.65
CA GLY A 102 -6.16 1.28 2.30
C GLY A 102 -6.21 -0.19 1.94
N GLY A 103 -7.00 -0.49 0.90
CA GLY A 103 -6.76 -1.63 0.03
C GLY A 103 -5.50 -1.38 -0.80
N ASP A 104 -5.57 -0.46 -1.76
CA ASP A 104 -4.40 0.07 -2.44
C ASP A 104 -4.55 1.56 -2.77
N PRO A 105 -3.65 2.45 -2.30
CA PRO A 105 -3.78 3.89 -2.47
C PRO A 105 -3.64 4.33 -3.94
N LEU A 106 -2.91 3.59 -4.77
CA LEU A 106 -2.75 3.92 -6.18
C LEU A 106 -3.99 3.55 -7.01
N MET A 107 -5.02 2.93 -6.42
CA MET A 107 -6.34 2.86 -7.05
C MET A 107 -7.02 4.23 -7.16
N ALA A 108 -6.54 5.24 -6.42
CA ALA A 108 -7.00 6.62 -6.57
C ALA A 108 -6.60 7.18 -7.94
N LYS A 109 -7.46 8.04 -8.50
CA LYS A 109 -7.18 8.74 -9.75
C LYS A 109 -6.07 9.75 -9.54
N ASP A 110 -5.33 10.09 -10.60
CA ASP A 110 -4.18 11.00 -10.50
C ASP A 110 -4.56 12.36 -9.89
N HIS A 111 -5.72 12.92 -10.23
CA HIS A 111 -6.20 14.18 -9.64
C HIS A 111 -6.57 14.07 -8.14
N GLU A 112 -6.91 12.87 -7.65
CA GLU A 112 -7.18 12.64 -6.24
C GLU A 112 -5.87 12.59 -5.44
N LEU A 113 -4.87 11.88 -5.97
CA LEU A 113 -3.53 11.83 -5.40
C LEU A 113 -2.86 13.21 -5.40
N ASP A 114 -2.93 13.93 -6.52
CA ASP A 114 -2.40 15.29 -6.63
C ASP A 114 -3.03 16.23 -5.60
N TRP A 115 -4.36 16.21 -5.46
CA TRP A 115 -5.05 17.03 -4.47
C TRP A 115 -4.60 16.70 -3.04
N LEU A 116 -4.57 15.41 -2.67
CA LEU A 116 -4.14 14.96 -1.35
C LEU A 116 -2.70 15.36 -1.03
N MET A 117 -1.77 15.13 -1.97
CA MET A 117 -0.37 15.50 -1.82
C MET A 117 -0.23 17.01 -1.66
N SER A 118 -0.92 17.80 -2.48
CA SER A 118 -0.89 19.25 -2.41
C SER A 118 -1.42 19.77 -1.07
N GLN A 119 -2.45 19.15 -0.49
CA GLN A 119 -2.91 19.48 0.86
C GLN A 119 -1.84 19.16 1.93
N LEU A 120 -1.22 17.97 1.88
CA LEU A 120 -0.15 17.60 2.81
C LEU A 120 1.07 18.51 2.69
N GLU A 121 1.39 18.97 1.48
CA GLU A 121 2.46 19.91 1.22
C GLU A 121 2.20 21.30 1.84
N THR A 122 0.96 21.65 2.19
CA THR A 122 0.70 22.89 2.95
C THR A 122 1.05 22.77 4.44
N ILE A 123 1.21 21.54 4.96
CA ILE A 123 1.40 21.29 6.40
C ILE A 123 2.90 21.27 6.74
N PRO A 124 3.46 22.29 7.42
CA PRO A 124 4.91 22.47 7.50
C PRO A 124 5.66 21.35 8.24
N HIS A 125 5.06 20.74 9.27
CA HIS A 125 5.68 19.65 10.04
C HIS A 125 5.71 18.32 9.27
N ILE A 126 4.87 18.12 8.26
CA ILE A 126 4.91 16.92 7.43
C ILE A 126 6.06 17.00 6.44
N LYS A 127 6.98 16.04 6.55
CA LYS A 127 8.20 15.94 5.74
C LYS A 127 8.20 14.74 4.81
N LYS A 128 7.51 13.66 5.19
CA LYS A 128 7.55 12.38 4.47
C LYS A 128 6.15 11.95 4.05
N LEU A 129 6.06 11.44 2.82
CA LEU A 129 4.91 10.71 2.32
C LEU A 129 5.36 9.30 1.99
N ARG A 130 4.80 8.31 2.68
CA ARG A 130 5.03 6.90 2.35
C ARG A 130 3.80 6.33 1.65
N ILE A 131 3.99 5.58 0.58
CA ILE A 131 2.91 4.98 -0.20
C ILE A 131 3.09 3.47 -0.18
N HIS A 132 2.18 2.75 0.47
CA HIS A 132 2.17 1.29 0.46
C HIS A 132 1.24 0.81 -0.65
N SER A 133 1.78 0.26 -1.72
CA SER A 133 0.99 -0.16 -2.88
C SER A 133 1.51 -1.45 -3.48
N ARG A 134 0.60 -2.38 -3.77
CA ARG A 134 0.89 -3.57 -4.57
C ARG A 134 0.56 -3.34 -6.04
N LEU A 135 -0.19 -2.30 -6.37
CA LEU A 135 -0.67 -2.03 -7.70
C LEU A 135 0.45 -1.99 -8.77
N PRO A 136 1.64 -1.39 -8.54
CA PRO A 136 2.72 -1.43 -9.52
C PRO A 136 3.24 -2.84 -9.80
N VAL A 137 3.15 -3.77 -8.84
CA VAL A 137 3.56 -5.18 -9.01
C VAL A 137 2.62 -5.90 -9.98
N VAL A 138 1.33 -5.55 -9.98
CA VAL A 138 0.30 -6.18 -10.82
C VAL A 138 0.09 -5.43 -12.14
N ILE A 139 0.17 -4.10 -12.09
CA ILE A 139 -0.08 -3.17 -13.20
C ILE A 139 1.04 -2.11 -13.18
N PRO A 140 2.26 -2.43 -13.68
CA PRO A 140 3.38 -1.49 -13.71
C PRO A 140 3.04 -0.16 -14.41
N ALA A 141 2.17 -0.21 -15.43
CA ALA A 141 1.66 0.95 -16.15
C ALA A 141 0.91 1.98 -15.28
N ARG A 142 0.56 1.64 -14.02
CA ARG A 142 0.02 2.61 -13.07
C ARG A 142 1.02 3.71 -12.72
N ILE A 143 2.32 3.45 -12.87
CA ILE A 143 3.36 4.48 -12.80
C ILE A 143 3.34 5.27 -14.11
N THR A 144 2.40 6.21 -14.20
CA THR A 144 2.20 7.07 -15.36
C THR A 144 3.20 8.23 -15.36
N THR A 145 3.42 8.84 -16.52
CA THR A 145 4.18 10.09 -16.62
C THR A 145 3.59 11.19 -15.73
N THR A 146 2.26 11.26 -15.63
CA THR A 146 1.56 12.22 -14.74
C THR A 146 1.93 12.01 -13.27
N LEU A 147 1.88 10.76 -12.79
CA LEU A 147 2.24 10.43 -11.40
C LEU A 147 3.73 10.70 -11.14
N TRP A 148 4.59 10.32 -12.09
CA TRP A 148 6.03 10.60 -12.05
C TRP A 148 6.31 12.09 -11.94
N GLN A 149 5.69 12.91 -12.78
CA GLN A 149 5.83 14.37 -12.76
C GLN A 149 5.34 14.92 -11.44
N ARG A 150 4.24 14.38 -10.90
CA ARG A 150 3.71 14.83 -9.62
C ARG A 150 4.67 14.55 -8.47
N PHE A 151 5.31 13.39 -8.45
CA PHE A 151 6.30 13.04 -7.44
C PHE A 151 7.55 13.93 -7.55
N ASN A 152 8.00 14.22 -8.77
CA ASN A 152 9.18 15.05 -9.03
C ASN A 152 9.11 16.47 -8.44
N ILE A 153 7.91 17.07 -8.46
CA ILE A 153 7.72 18.44 -7.96
C ILE A 153 7.31 18.49 -6.50
N SER A 154 7.21 17.35 -5.81
CA SER A 154 6.83 17.32 -4.41
C SER A 154 7.96 17.79 -3.49
N ARG A 155 7.62 18.60 -2.48
CA ARG A 155 8.58 18.93 -1.40
C ARG A 155 8.70 17.82 -0.36
N LEU A 156 7.82 16.82 -0.39
CA LEU A 156 7.83 15.71 0.56
C LEU A 156 8.86 14.68 0.10
N GLN A 157 9.60 14.09 1.04
CA GLN A 157 10.37 12.90 0.73
C GLN A 157 9.39 11.74 0.50
N ILE A 158 9.30 11.28 -0.75
CA ILE A 158 8.40 10.20 -1.14
C ILE A 158 9.11 8.85 -0.99
N ILE A 159 8.46 7.94 -0.28
CA ILE A 159 8.88 6.55 -0.10
C ILE A 159 7.79 5.66 -0.66
N MET A 160 8.10 4.82 -1.63
CA MET A 160 7.17 3.79 -2.12
C MET A 160 7.57 2.44 -1.56
N VAL A 161 6.63 1.79 -0.86
CA VAL A 161 6.76 0.43 -0.34
C VAL A 161 5.92 -0.49 -1.21
N THR A 162 6.58 -1.31 -2.02
CA THR A 162 5.94 -2.36 -2.82
C THR A 162 5.60 -3.57 -1.96
N HIS A 163 4.77 -4.46 -2.47
CA HIS A 163 4.37 -5.69 -1.80
C HIS A 163 4.64 -6.91 -2.70
N ILE A 164 5.92 -7.21 -2.85
CA ILE A 164 6.47 -8.34 -3.61
C ILE A 164 6.78 -9.46 -2.64
N ASN A 165 6.33 -10.66 -2.97
CA ASN A 165 6.57 -11.88 -2.22
C ASN A 165 7.42 -12.88 -2.98
N HIS A 166 7.53 -12.80 -4.30
CA HIS A 166 8.32 -13.76 -5.07
C HIS A 166 9.04 -13.10 -6.25
N ALA A 167 10.24 -13.56 -6.59
CA ALA A 167 11.05 -13.00 -7.67
C ALA A 167 10.33 -12.98 -9.04
N ASN A 168 9.46 -13.96 -9.30
CA ASN A 168 8.63 -13.99 -10.52
C ASN A 168 7.63 -12.83 -10.65
N GLU A 169 7.43 -12.01 -9.62
CA GLU A 169 6.63 -10.77 -9.70
C GLU A 169 7.46 -9.57 -10.21
N ILE A 170 8.78 -9.75 -10.36
CA ILE A 170 9.71 -8.73 -10.85
C ILE A 170 10.01 -9.04 -12.32
N ASP A 171 9.25 -8.41 -13.22
CA ASP A 171 9.52 -8.45 -14.65
C ASP A 171 10.19 -7.16 -15.15
N SER A 172 10.42 -7.09 -16.47
CA SER A 172 11.03 -5.92 -17.10
C SER A 172 10.16 -4.66 -17.04
N GLU A 173 8.83 -4.81 -17.07
CA GLU A 173 7.92 -3.66 -17.03
C GLU A 173 7.88 -3.05 -15.64
N PHE A 174 7.78 -3.88 -14.61
CA PHE A 174 7.91 -3.50 -13.22
C PHE A 174 9.25 -2.83 -12.96
N SER A 175 10.35 -3.45 -13.39
CA SER A 175 11.71 -2.92 -13.17
C SER A 175 11.87 -1.53 -13.78
N ARG A 176 11.40 -1.34 -15.02
CA ARG A 176 11.41 -0.04 -15.70
C ARG A 176 10.58 1.02 -14.96
N ALA A 177 9.39 0.64 -14.47
CA ALA A 177 8.55 1.56 -13.69
C ALA A 177 9.23 1.99 -12.38
N MET A 178 9.92 1.07 -11.70
CA MET A 178 10.69 1.37 -10.49
C MET A 178 11.92 2.25 -10.79
N GLU A 179 12.62 2.01 -11.89
CA GLU A 179 13.72 2.88 -12.33
C GLU A 179 13.26 4.31 -12.60
N GLN A 180 12.10 4.49 -13.24
CA GLN A 180 11.50 5.82 -13.43
C GLN A 180 11.26 6.52 -12.10
N LEU A 181 10.71 5.84 -11.10
CA LEU A 181 10.50 6.42 -9.77
C LEU A 181 11.82 6.84 -9.10
N LYS A 182 12.89 6.05 -9.25
CA LYS A 182 14.22 6.42 -8.72
C LYS A 182 14.76 7.71 -9.32
N GLN A 183 14.48 7.99 -10.60
CA GLN A 183 14.92 9.23 -11.27
C GLN A 183 14.34 10.50 -10.63
N VAL A 184 13.24 10.40 -9.89
CA VAL A 184 12.60 11.51 -9.16
C VAL A 184 12.80 11.39 -7.65
N SER A 185 13.89 10.75 -7.25
CA SER A 185 14.31 10.60 -5.85
C SER A 185 13.31 9.88 -4.94
N VAL A 186 12.40 9.08 -5.49
CA VAL A 186 11.53 8.21 -4.68
C VAL A 186 12.37 7.10 -4.09
N THR A 187 12.33 6.97 -2.76
CA THR A 187 12.96 5.83 -2.07
C THR A 187 12.09 4.60 -2.26
N LEU A 188 12.65 3.52 -2.80
CA LEU A 188 11.93 2.26 -3.02
C LEU A 188 12.28 1.24 -1.95
N LEU A 189 11.24 0.69 -1.31
CA LEU A 189 11.33 -0.39 -0.33
C LEU A 189 10.35 -1.50 -0.72
N ASN A 190 10.53 -2.68 -0.15
CA ASN A 190 9.59 -3.78 -0.29
C ASN A 190 9.18 -4.31 1.09
N GLN A 191 7.88 -4.57 1.26
CA GLN A 191 7.35 -5.29 2.41
C GLN A 191 6.83 -6.63 1.92
N SER A 192 7.52 -7.72 2.27
CA SER A 192 7.08 -9.08 1.98
C SER A 192 6.40 -9.74 3.19
N VAL A 193 5.50 -10.67 2.93
CA VAL A 193 4.94 -11.58 3.92
C VAL A 193 5.57 -12.95 3.71
N LEU A 194 5.99 -13.61 4.79
CA LEU A 194 6.47 -14.99 4.74
C LEU A 194 5.28 -15.92 4.54
N LEU A 195 5.22 -16.56 3.37
CA LEU A 195 4.11 -17.36 2.89
C LEU A 195 4.59 -18.77 2.57
N ARG A 196 3.97 -19.74 3.23
CA ARG A 196 4.28 -21.16 3.05
C ARG A 196 4.12 -21.57 1.58
N GLY A 197 5.17 -22.16 1.02
CA GLY A 197 5.25 -22.61 -0.36
C GLY A 197 5.24 -21.51 -1.43
N VAL A 198 5.46 -20.26 -1.01
CA VAL A 198 5.68 -19.13 -1.93
C VAL A 198 7.09 -18.59 -1.75
N ASN A 199 7.48 -18.22 -0.52
CA ASN A 199 8.78 -17.60 -0.22
C ASN A 199 9.34 -18.01 1.15
N ASP A 200 8.92 -19.17 1.66
CA ASP A 200 9.35 -19.74 2.94
C ASP A 200 10.70 -20.46 2.87
N ASN A 201 11.58 -20.07 1.94
CA ASN A 201 12.94 -20.56 1.82
C ASN A 201 13.92 -19.39 1.72
N ALA A 202 15.12 -19.56 2.28
CA ALA A 202 16.12 -18.50 2.39
C ALA A 202 16.58 -17.99 1.01
N ASP A 203 16.72 -18.89 0.04
CA ASP A 203 17.18 -18.56 -1.31
C ASP A 203 16.21 -17.56 -1.99
N CYS A 204 14.90 -17.74 -1.82
CA CYS A 204 13.87 -16.86 -2.37
C CYS A 204 13.84 -15.45 -1.77
N VAL A 205 14.30 -15.27 -0.53
CA VAL A 205 14.27 -13.97 0.18
C VAL A 205 15.65 -13.32 0.29
N SER A 206 16.71 -14.01 -0.13
CA SER A 206 18.06 -13.49 -0.18
C SER A 206 18.21 -12.42 -1.26
N LEU A 207 18.82 -11.28 -0.91
CA LEU A 207 19.26 -10.28 -1.86
C LEU A 207 20.62 -10.74 -2.37
N ASN A 208 20.69 -11.27 -3.60
CA ASN A 208 21.97 -11.46 -4.30
C ASN A 208 22.51 -10.11 -4.80
#